data_AF-A0A2D4EQ06-F1
#
_entry.id   AF-A0A2D4EQ06-F1
#
_cell.length_a   1.000
_cell.length_b   1.000
_cell.length_c   1.000
_cell.angle_alpha   90.00
_cell.angle_beta   90.00
_cell.angle_gamma   90.00
#
_symmetry.space_group_name_H-M   'P 1'
#
loop_
_entity.id
_entity.type
_entity.pdbx_description
1 polymer ?
#
loop_
_entity_poly.entity_id
_entity_poly.type
_entity_poly.pdbx_seq_one_letter_code
_entity_poly.pdbx_strand_id
1 'polypeptide(L)'
;YLNAQSHHHPVQVNSVAKTLISRTKHLTDKDHLKTELHTLTNVLISNGFQRNTITNLILKETPPKNQDTEQENGIALLPYIKGTTDKISKILHKHNIRTAFGTDQKIANILRNPKDKIQLENQGVYEIPCNNCPATYIGQTNRRINARIAEHK
;
A
#
# COMPACT_ATOMS: atom_id res chain seq x y z
N TYR A 1 -8.97 3.73 -7.53
CA TYR A 1 -8.54 4.46 -6.32
C TYR A 1 -9.41 4.04 -5.15
N LEU A 2 -8.96 4.24 -3.91
CA LEU A 2 -9.79 3.95 -2.73
C LEU A 2 -11.04 4.83 -2.79
N ASN A 3 -12.23 4.25 -2.81
CA ASN A 3 -13.48 5.00 -2.80
C ASN A 3 -13.74 5.57 -1.40
N ALA A 4 -14.19 6.81 -1.25
CA ALA A 4 -14.37 7.45 0.07
C ALA A 4 -15.45 6.77 0.95
N GLN A 5 -16.35 6.00 0.35
CA GLN A 5 -17.42 5.25 0.99
C GLN A 5 -17.04 3.78 1.29
N SER A 6 -15.77 3.39 1.11
CA SER A 6 -15.28 2.02 1.34
C SER A 6 -15.16 1.62 2.83
N HIS A 7 -15.79 2.35 3.75
CA HIS A 7 -15.78 2.07 5.19
C HIS A 7 -14.37 1.90 5.79
N HIS A 8 -13.41 2.72 5.34
CA HIS A 8 -12.14 2.88 6.03
C HIS A 8 -12.19 4.07 6.99
N HIS A 9 -11.33 4.04 8.01
CA HIS A 9 -11.20 5.15 8.94
C HIS A 9 -10.80 6.44 8.17
N PRO A 10 -11.34 7.64 8.51
CA PRO A 10 -11.12 8.86 7.73
C PRO A 10 -9.65 9.23 7.55
N VAL A 11 -8.80 8.92 8.53
CA VAL A 11 -7.35 9.14 8.43
C VAL A 11 -6.72 8.33 7.30
N GLN A 12 -7.16 7.09 7.09
CA GLN A 12 -6.67 6.23 6.02
C GLN A 12 -7.18 6.69 4.65
N VAL A 13 -8.44 7.11 4.57
CA VAL A 13 -9.00 7.68 3.33
C VAL A 13 -8.24 8.95 2.95
N ASN A 14 -8.04 9.86 3.91
CA ASN A 14 -7.32 11.11 3.70
C ASN A 14 -5.83 10.91 3.41
N SER A 15 -5.20 9.87 3.96
CA SER A 15 -3.78 9.58 3.69
C SER A 15 -3.57 9.19 2.23
N VAL A 16 -4.50 8.42 1.62
CA VAL A 16 -4.45 8.10 0.19
C VAL A 16 -4.47 9.37 -0.65
N ALA A 17 -5.43 10.27 -0.42
CA ALA A 17 -5.50 11.54 -1.14
C ALA A 17 -4.24 12.39 -0.94
N LYS A 18 -3.75 12.48 0.31
CA LYS A 18 -2.52 13.21 0.64
C LYS A 18 -1.30 12.66 -0.11
N THR A 19 -1.14 11.33 -0.16
CA THR A 19 -0.03 10.70 -0.88
C THR A 19 -0.10 11.01 -2.37
N LEU A 20 -1.29 10.97 -2.98
CA LEU A 20 -1.44 11.29 -4.40
C LEU A 20 -1.09 12.76 -4.69
N ILE A 21 -1.62 13.69 -3.89
CA ILE A 21 -1.30 15.11 -4.00
C ILE A 21 0.21 15.35 -3.85
N SER A 22 0.83 14.71 -2.85
CA SER A 22 2.27 14.83 -2.63
C SER A 22 3.09 14.28 -3.80
N ARG A 23 2.68 13.15 -4.38
CA ARG A 23 3.36 12.57 -5.54
C ARG A 23 3.21 13.45 -6.77
N THR A 24 2.02 14.01 -7.03
CA THR A 24 1.82 14.96 -8.12
C THR A 24 2.72 16.19 -7.95
N LYS A 25 2.81 16.76 -6.74
CA LYS A 25 3.71 17.90 -6.49
C LYS A 25 5.20 17.58 -6.70
N HIS A 26 5.61 16.34 -6.44
CA HIS A 26 7.02 15.96 -6.46
C HIS A 26 7.50 15.38 -7.80
N LEU A 27 6.60 14.74 -8.55
CA LEU A 27 6.95 14.00 -9.78
C LEU A 27 6.55 14.75 -11.06
N THR A 28 5.68 15.76 -10.99
CA THR A 28 5.20 16.50 -12.16
C THR A 28 6.08 17.70 -12.45
N ASP A 29 6.33 17.95 -13.75
CA ASP A 29 7.00 19.17 -14.22
C ASP A 29 6.22 20.44 -13.86
N LYS A 30 6.93 21.55 -13.66
CA LYS A 30 6.32 22.82 -13.24
C LYS A 30 5.22 23.30 -14.18
N ASP A 31 5.39 23.10 -15.49
CA ASP A 31 4.45 23.54 -16.52
C ASP A 31 3.15 22.73 -16.50
N HIS A 32 3.21 21.46 -16.12
CA HIS A 32 2.07 20.55 -16.10
C HIS A 32 1.40 20.42 -14.72
N LEU A 33 2.04 20.94 -13.66
CA LEU A 33 1.58 20.77 -12.28
C LEU A 33 0.13 21.21 -12.05
N LYS A 34 -0.29 22.34 -12.64
CA LYS A 34 -1.67 22.84 -12.50
C LYS A 34 -2.68 21.89 -13.15
N THR A 35 -2.38 21.41 -14.35
CA THR A 35 -3.22 20.48 -15.10
C THR A 35 -3.33 19.14 -14.38
N GLU A 36 -2.21 18.61 -13.90
CA GLU A 36 -2.20 17.34 -13.15
C GLU A 36 -2.95 17.43 -11.82
N LEU A 37 -2.80 18.51 -11.06
CA LEU A 37 -3.58 18.73 -9.83
C LEU A 37 -5.08 18.85 -10.12
N HIS A 38 -5.46 19.48 -11.23
CA HIS A 38 -6.86 19.56 -11.66
C HIS A 38 -7.41 18.18 -12.01
N THR A 39 -6.70 17.40 -12.82
CA THR A 39 -7.06 16.03 -13.18
C THR A 39 -7.20 15.15 -11.93
N LEU A 40 -6.21 15.20 -11.02
CA LEU A 40 -6.25 14.46 -9.75
C LEU A 40 -7.47 14.87 -8.90
N THR A 41 -7.77 16.16 -8.82
CA THR A 41 -8.94 16.66 -8.08
C THR A 41 -10.23 16.09 -8.63
N ASN A 42 -10.39 16.06 -9.95
CA ASN A 42 -11.57 15.48 -10.60
C ASN A 42 -11.68 13.98 -10.32
N VAL A 43 -10.57 13.25 -10.41
CA VAL A 43 -10.53 11.82 -10.08
C VAL A 43 -10.93 11.56 -8.62
N LEU A 44 -10.40 12.34 -7.67
CA LEU A 44 -10.73 12.20 -6.25
C LEU A 44 -12.21 12.52 -5.99
N ILE A 45 -12.77 13.57 -6.61
CA ILE A 45 -14.20 13.89 -6.50
C ILE A 45 -15.06 12.74 -7.04
N SER A 46 -14.70 12.19 -8.19
CA SER A 46 -15.40 11.01 -8.76
C SER A 46 -15.30 9.77 -7.89
N ASN A 47 -14.28 9.66 -7.04
CA ASN A 47 -14.15 8.61 -6.02
C ASN A 47 -14.84 8.95 -4.68
N GLY A 48 -15.63 10.03 -4.63
CA GLY A 48 -16.47 10.39 -3.48
C GLY A 48 -15.77 11.27 -2.43
N PHE A 49 -14.57 11.77 -2.70
CA PHE A 49 -13.88 12.70 -1.79
C PHE A 49 -14.52 14.09 -1.83
N GLN A 50 -14.65 14.72 -0.67
CA GLN A 50 -15.18 16.08 -0.57
C GLN A 50 -14.16 17.10 -1.11
N ARG A 51 -14.63 18.02 -1.97
CA ARG A 51 -13.80 19.07 -2.57
C ARG A 51 -13.04 19.87 -1.51
N ASN A 52 -13.69 20.26 -0.42
CA ASN A 52 -13.08 21.03 0.67
C ASN A 52 -11.91 20.27 1.31
N THR A 53 -12.05 18.95 1.50
CA THR A 53 -10.97 18.10 2.03
C THR A 53 -9.78 18.09 1.08
N ILE A 54 -10.01 17.95 -0.22
CA ILE A 54 -8.94 17.96 -1.24
C ILE A 54 -8.23 19.31 -1.23
N THR A 55 -8.97 20.42 -1.30
CA THR A 55 -8.40 21.78 -1.27
C THR A 55 -7.55 21.99 -0.02
N ASN A 56 -8.05 21.59 1.16
CA ASN A 56 -7.30 21.68 2.40
C ASN A 56 -6.02 20.84 2.39
N LEU A 57 -6.02 19.66 1.76
CA LEU A 57 -4.84 18.81 1.63
C LEU A 57 -3.81 19.39 0.63
N ILE A 58 -4.26 20.07 -0.42
CA ILE A 58 -3.38 20.76 -1.37
C ILE A 58 -2.69 21.95 -0.70
N LEU A 59 -3.42 22.71 0.11
CA LEU A 59 -2.91 23.92 0.78
C LEU A 59 -2.04 23.60 2.00
N LYS A 60 -2.29 22.48 2.70
CA LYS A 60 -1.50 22.10 3.88
C LYS A 60 -0.12 21.56 3.49
N GLU A 61 0.91 22.33 3.82
CA GLU A 61 2.23 21.78 4.11
C GLU A 61 2.22 21.33 5.57
N THR A 62 2.10 20.02 5.82
CA THR A 62 2.15 19.53 7.21
C THR A 62 3.62 19.46 7.65
N PRO A 63 4.05 20.26 8.64
CA PRO A 63 5.29 19.97 9.34
C PRO A 63 5.17 18.61 10.04
N PRO A 64 6.30 17.93 10.31
CA PRO A 64 6.28 16.74 11.15
C PRO A 64 5.67 17.12 12.51
N LYS A 65 4.63 16.39 12.93
CA LYS A 65 4.14 16.50 14.30
C LYS A 65 5.17 15.83 15.20
N ASN A 66 5.76 16.59 16.13
CA ASN A 66 6.41 16.02 17.31
C ASN A 66 5.33 15.22 18.05
N GLN A 67 5.54 13.92 18.18
CA GLN A 67 4.71 13.10 19.05
C GLN A 67 5.32 13.24 20.44
N ASP A 68 4.66 14.03 21.29
CA ASP A 68 4.90 13.94 22.72
C ASP A 68 4.57 12.51 23.14
N THR A 69 5.56 11.83 23.70
CA THR A 69 5.48 10.41 24.08
C THR A 69 4.76 10.33 25.42
N GLU A 70 3.44 10.48 25.40
CA GLU A 70 2.63 10.05 26.53
C GLU A 70 2.74 8.53 26.69
N GLN A 71 2.80 8.07 27.94
CA GLN A 71 2.93 6.66 28.25
C GLN A 71 1.61 5.93 27.94
N GLU A 72 1.55 5.25 26.80
CA GLU A 72 0.38 4.45 26.38
C GLU A 72 0.25 3.19 27.26
N ASN A 73 -0.96 2.93 27.76
CA ASN A 73 -1.28 1.73 28.54
C ASN A 73 -1.49 0.48 27.67
N GLY A 74 -1.48 0.62 26.34
CA GLY A 74 -1.62 -0.47 25.38
C GLY A 74 -2.28 -0.05 24.07
N ILE A 75 -2.40 -0.99 23.14
CA ILE A 75 -2.99 -0.79 21.81
C ILE A 75 -4.17 -1.76 21.61
N ALA A 76 -5.33 -1.23 21.24
CA ALA A 76 -6.49 -2.01 20.81
C ALA A 76 -6.62 -1.97 19.28
N LEU A 77 -6.60 -3.13 18.63
CA LEU A 77 -6.86 -3.27 17.20
C LEU A 77 -8.36 -3.49 16.97
N LEU A 78 -9.00 -2.62 16.19
CA LEU A 78 -10.43 -2.68 15.92
C LEU A 78 -10.72 -2.66 14.41
N PRO A 79 -11.71 -3.43 13.92
CA PRO A 79 -12.27 -3.18 12.61
C PRO A 79 -12.94 -1.79 12.60
N TYR A 80 -12.78 -1.01 11.53
CA TYR A 80 -13.45 0.29 11.47
C TYR A 80 -14.93 0.13 11.11
N ILE A 81 -15.81 0.50 12.03
CA ILE A 81 -17.26 0.57 11.86
C ILE A 81 -17.70 1.97 12.26
N LYS A 82 -18.00 2.79 11.23
CA LYS A 82 -18.39 4.20 11.40
C LYS A 82 -19.49 4.33 12.47
N GLY A 83 -19.27 5.19 13.45
CA GLY A 83 -20.19 5.47 14.55
C GLY A 83 -20.13 4.49 15.74
N THR A 84 -19.71 3.24 15.52
CA THR A 84 -19.56 2.24 16.59
C THR A 84 -18.15 2.25 17.14
N THR A 85 -17.15 1.97 16.30
CA THR A 85 -15.76 1.90 16.76
C THR A 85 -15.17 3.27 17.09
N ASP A 86 -15.78 4.35 16.59
CA ASP A 86 -15.45 5.72 17.00
C ASP A 86 -15.80 5.96 18.48
N LYS A 87 -16.97 5.48 18.93
CA LYS A 87 -17.39 5.58 20.33
C LYS A 87 -16.50 4.73 21.23
N ILE A 88 -16.18 3.51 20.80
CA ILE A 88 -15.27 2.61 21.51
C ILE A 88 -13.87 3.25 21.64
N SER A 89 -13.34 3.79 20.54
CA SER A 89 -12.06 4.50 20.52
C SER A 89 -12.03 5.67 21.49
N LYS A 90 -13.10 6.46 21.54
CA LYS A 90 -13.24 7.57 22.50
C LYS A 90 -13.21 7.10 23.95
N ILE A 91 -13.79 5.94 24.27
CA ILE A 91 -13.75 5.37 25.62
C ILE A 91 -12.33 4.89 25.94
N LEU A 92 -11.71 4.12 25.06
CA LEU A 92 -10.36 3.58 25.23
C LEU A 92 -9.31 4.69 25.42
N HIS A 93 -9.45 5.79 24.68
CA HIS A 93 -8.57 6.96 24.83
C HIS A 93 -8.61 7.56 26.24
N LYS A 94 -9.74 7.52 26.95
CA LYS A 94 -9.83 8.01 28.34
C LYS A 94 -9.01 7.17 29.32
N HIS A 95 -8.67 5.94 28.93
CA HIS A 95 -7.85 5.02 29.70
C HIS A 95 -6.41 4.94 29.17
N ASN A 96 -5.98 5.91 28.35
CA ASN A 96 -4.68 5.94 27.68
C ASN A 96 -4.39 4.68 26.84
N ILE A 97 -5.44 4.06 26.28
CA ILE A 97 -5.31 2.93 25.35
C ILE A 97 -5.46 3.48 23.93
N ARG A 98 -4.42 3.30 23.11
CA ARG A 98 -4.44 3.74 21.72
C ARG A 98 -5.26 2.77 20.88
N THR A 99 -6.15 3.30 20.04
CA THR A 99 -6.86 2.48 19.04
C THR A 99 -6.17 2.53 17.69
N ALA A 100 -5.91 1.36 17.11
CA ALA A 100 -5.51 1.19 15.72
C ALA A 100 -6.66 0.56 14.94
N PHE A 101 -6.92 1.06 13.74
CA PHE A 101 -7.96 0.53 12.86
C PHE A 101 -7.36 -0.37 11.79
N GLY A 102 -7.91 -1.57 11.64
CA GLY A 102 -7.50 -2.56 10.65
C GLY A 102 -8.69 -3.29 10.05
N THR A 103 -8.44 -4.23 9.14
CA THR A 103 -9.46 -5.20 8.71
C THR A 103 -9.27 -6.50 9.47
N ASP A 104 -10.38 -7.08 9.94
CA ASP A 104 -10.34 -8.33 10.72
C ASP A 104 -9.94 -9.53 9.84
N GLN A 105 -10.48 -9.60 8.62
CA GLN A 105 -10.11 -10.61 7.63
C GLN A 105 -9.71 -9.96 6.30
N LYS A 106 -8.57 -10.38 5.76
CA LYS A 106 -8.15 -10.05 4.40
C LYS A 106 -8.77 -11.07 3.44
N ILE A 107 -9.08 -10.64 2.22
CA ILE A 107 -9.55 -11.56 1.15
C ILE A 107 -8.59 -12.74 0.99
N ALA A 108 -7.27 -12.52 1.13
CA ALA A 108 -6.26 -13.57 1.06
C ALA A 108 -6.34 -14.63 2.18
N ASN A 109 -7.04 -14.35 3.28
CA ASN A 109 -7.30 -15.33 4.34
C ASN A 109 -8.55 -16.18 4.02
N ILE A 110 -9.52 -15.60 3.31
CA ILE A 110 -10.77 -16.27 2.91
C ILE A 110 -10.54 -17.10 1.64
N LEU A 111 -9.86 -16.51 0.66
CA LEU A 111 -9.53 -17.15 -0.59
C LEU A 111 -8.22 -17.91 -0.44
N ARG A 112 -8.24 -19.19 -0.81
CA ARG A 112 -7.01 -19.97 -0.95
C ARG A 112 -6.13 -19.31 -2.01
N ASN A 113 -4.83 -19.22 -1.76
CA ASN A 113 -3.89 -18.79 -2.77
C ASN A 113 -4.06 -19.69 -4.01
N PRO A 114 -4.41 -19.15 -5.20
CA PRO A 114 -4.58 -19.96 -6.40
C PRO A 114 -3.27 -20.56 -6.90
N LYS A 115 -2.13 -20.06 -6.40
CA LYS A 115 -0.82 -20.60 -6.74
C LYS A 115 -0.46 -21.72 -5.78
N ASP A 116 0.01 -22.83 -6.34
CA ASP A 116 0.65 -23.87 -5.57
C ASP A 116 1.88 -23.32 -4.85
N LYS A 117 2.01 -23.69 -3.57
CA LYS A 117 3.21 -23.39 -2.80
C LYS A 117 4.32 -24.31 -3.31
N ILE A 118 5.10 -23.80 -4.24
CA ILE A 118 6.33 -24.46 -4.67
C ILE A 118 7.43 -24.12 -3.66
N GLN A 119 8.22 -25.12 -3.25
CA GLN A 119 9.35 -24.89 -2.35
C GLN A 119 10.29 -23.81 -2.91
N LEU A 120 10.86 -22.98 -2.03
CA LEU A 120 11.88 -22.03 -2.42
C LEU A 120 13.13 -22.81 -2.80
N GLU A 121 13.25 -23.14 -4.09
CA GLU A 121 14.42 -23.79 -4.67
C GLU A 121 15.37 -22.73 -5.25
N ASN A 122 16.60 -23.19 -5.52
CA ASN A 122 17.71 -22.35 -5.95
C ASN A 122 17.33 -21.51 -7.19
N GLN A 123 17.27 -20.19 -6.97
CA GLN A 123 17.37 -19.15 -7.99
C GLN A 123 18.86 -18.81 -8.14
N GLY A 124 19.29 -18.36 -9.31
CA GLY A 124 20.68 -18.00 -9.52
C GLY A 124 21.16 -18.24 -10.94
N VAL A 125 22.47 -18.43 -11.07
CA VAL A 125 23.15 -18.66 -12.34
C VAL A 125 23.26 -20.16 -12.59
N TYR A 126 23.04 -20.57 -13.83
CA TYR A 126 23.19 -21.97 -14.27
C TYR A 126 24.00 -22.04 -15.56
N GLU A 127 24.57 -23.21 -15.79
CA GLU A 127 25.46 -23.51 -16.90
C GLU A 127 24.91 -24.70 -17.69
N ILE A 128 24.88 -24.58 -19.03
CA ILE A 128 24.53 -25.68 -19.93
C ILE A 128 25.66 -25.82 -20.96
N PRO A 129 26.44 -26.93 -20.93
CA PRO A 129 27.47 -27.18 -21.92
C PRO A 129 26.86 -27.56 -23.26
N CYS A 130 27.47 -27.11 -24.36
CA CYS A 130 27.09 -27.57 -25.69
C CYS A 130 27.57 -29.00 -25.92
N ASN A 131 26.71 -29.84 -26.50
CA ASN A 131 27.06 -31.24 -26.78
C ASN A 131 28.06 -31.39 -27.95
N ASN A 132 28.10 -30.42 -28.86
CA ASN A 132 28.79 -30.55 -30.14
C ASN A 132 30.01 -29.62 -30.28
N CYS A 133 30.29 -28.76 -29.29
CA CYS A 133 31.42 -27.84 -29.32
C CYS A 133 31.81 -27.39 -27.90
N PRO A 134 32.99 -26.79 -27.69
CA PRO A 134 33.46 -26.36 -26.37
C PRO A 134 32.76 -25.10 -25.82
N ALA A 135 31.66 -24.67 -26.46
CA ALA A 135 30.90 -23.52 -26.01
C ALA A 135 29.95 -23.90 -24.87
N THR A 136 29.66 -22.92 -24.02
CA THR A 136 28.76 -23.08 -22.86
C THR A 136 27.79 -21.92 -22.81
N TYR A 137 26.52 -22.22 -22.53
CA TYR A 137 25.51 -21.22 -22.22
C TYR A 137 25.44 -20.97 -20.71
N ILE A 138 25.61 -19.71 -20.30
CA ILE A 138 25.45 -19.27 -18.91
C ILE A 138 24.25 -18.34 -18.83
N GLY A 139 23.28 -18.68 -17.99
CA GLY A 139 22.07 -17.91 -17.81
C GLY A 139 21.80 -17.61 -16.34
N GLN A 140 21.14 -16.48 -16.06
CA GLN A 140 20.61 -16.16 -14.74
C GLN A 140 19.09 -16.35 -14.73
N THR A 141 18.55 -16.89 -13.64
CA THR A 141 17.11 -17.09 -13.46
C THR A 141 16.66 -16.77 -12.05
N ASN A 142 15.58 -15.99 -11.96
CA ASN A 142 14.81 -15.80 -10.72
C ASN A 142 13.70 -16.86 -10.56
N ARG A 143 13.63 -17.83 -11.49
CA ARG A 143 12.83 -19.06 -11.37
C ARG A 143 13.71 -20.19 -10.86
N ARG A 144 13.13 -21.37 -10.66
CA ARG A 144 13.86 -22.59 -10.28
C ARG A 144 14.88 -22.95 -11.37
N ILE A 145 16.15 -23.09 -10.99
CA ILE A 145 17.23 -23.46 -11.92
C ILE A 145 16.88 -24.76 -12.67
N ASN A 146 16.40 -25.80 -11.98
CA ASN A 146 16.07 -27.09 -12.60
C ASN A 146 15.01 -26.97 -13.71
N ALA A 147 13.96 -26.17 -13.47
CA ALA A 147 12.93 -25.93 -14.48
C ALA A 147 13.51 -25.17 -15.67
N ARG A 148 14.38 -24.18 -15.42
CA ARG A 148 15.00 -23.40 -16.50
C ARG A 148 16.00 -24.22 -17.32
N ILE A 149 16.75 -25.12 -16.69
CA ILE A 149 17.62 -26.08 -17.38
C ILE A 149 16.79 -27.03 -18.24
N ALA A 150 15.68 -27.56 -17.72
CA ALA A 150 14.80 -28.47 -18.47
C ALA A 150 14.12 -27.80 -19.68
N GLU A 151 13.87 -26.49 -19.62
CA GLU A 151 13.33 -25.72 -20.77
C GLU A 151 14.36 -25.51 -21.90
N HIS A 152 15.67 -25.59 -21.61
CA HIS A 152 16.75 -25.37 -22.59
C HIS A 152 17.43 -26.64 -23.06
N LYS A 153 17.26 -27.75 -22.33
CA LYS A 153 17.64 -29.08 -22.80
C LYS A 153 16.65 -29.59 -23.83
#